data_AF-A0A931VPS9-F1
#
_entry.id   AF-A0A931VPS9-F1
#
_cell.length_a   1.000
_cell.length_b   1.000
_cell.length_c   1.000
_cell.angle_alpha   90.00
_cell.angle_beta   90.00
_cell.angle_gamma   90.00
#
_symmetry.space_group_name_H-M   'P 1'
#
loop_
_entity.id
_entity.type
_entity.pdbx_description
1 polymer ?
#
loop_
_entity_poly.entity_id
_entity_poly.type
_entity_poly.pdbx_seq_one_letter_code
_entity_poly.pdbx_strand_id
1 'polypeptide(L)' 'MNFADYQTKSRITAKYPAIGHGVIYPTLGLVNEAGEVAGKIKKVFRDKDGAISDDTREALKAELGDVLWYLSQVAT' A
#
# COMPACT_ATOMS: atom_id res chain seq x y z
N MET A 1 -3.49 6.14 -17.37
CA MET A 1 -4.62 5.83 -16.47
C MET A 1 -4.65 6.91 -15.40
N ASN A 2 -5.78 7.56 -15.17
CA ASN A 2 -5.91 8.55 -14.11
C ASN A 2 -6.34 7.88 -12.78
N PHE A 3 -6.46 8.64 -11.69
CA PHE A 3 -6.87 8.09 -10.39
C PHE A 3 -8.30 7.55 -10.38
N ALA A 4 -9.24 8.16 -11.11
CA ALA A 4 -10.62 7.67 -11.18
C ALA A 4 -10.72 6.31 -11.92
N ASP A 5 -9.96 6.16 -13.00
CA ASP A 5 -9.82 4.89 -13.73
C ASP A 5 -9.21 3.81 -12.83
N TYR A 6 -8.14 4.16 -12.11
CA TYR A 6 -7.46 3.23 -11.20
C TYR A 6 -8.38 2.80 -10.07
N GLN A 7 -9.09 3.74 -9.46
CA GLN A 7 -10.05 3.44 -8.39
C GLN A 7 -11.12 2.47 -8.87
N THR A 8 -11.71 2.72 -10.04
CA THR A 8 -12.70 1.81 -10.65
C THR A 8 -12.12 0.41 -10.85
N LYS A 9 -10.90 0.30 -11.39
CA LYS A 9 -10.24 -1.00 -11.60
C LYS A 9 -9.87 -1.70 -10.29
N SER A 10 -9.42 -0.97 -9.28
CA SER A 10 -9.03 -1.53 -7.98
C SER A 10 -10.20 -2.23 -7.27
N ARG A 11 -11.43 -1.74 -7.46
CA ARG A 11 -12.65 -2.35 -6.92
C ARG A 11 -12.97 -3.71 -7.53
N ILE A 12 -12.55 -3.97 -8.77
CA ILE A 12 -12.75 -5.27 -9.44
C ILE A 12 -11.95 -6.38 -8.73
N THR A 13 -10.81 -6.03 -8.15
CA THR A 13 -9.93 -6.97 -7.43
C THR A 13 -10.20 -7.02 -5.92
N ALA A 14 -11.11 -6.18 -5.41
CA ALA A 14 -11.40 -6.08 -3.99
C ALA A 14 -12.11 -7.33 -3.47
N LYS A 15 -11.37 -8.15 -2.73
CA LYS A 15 -11.87 -9.35 -2.06
C LYS A 15 -11.35 -9.38 -0.62
N TYR A 16 -12.17 -8.90 0.31
CA TYR A 16 -11.88 -8.92 1.74
C TYR A 16 -13.17 -9.07 2.54
N PRO A 17 -13.12 -9.63 3.77
CA PRO A 17 -14.30 -9.82 4.60
C PRO A 17 -14.92 -8.48 5.01
N ALA A 18 -16.26 -8.44 5.06
CA ALA A 18 -16.97 -7.35 5.68
C ALA A 18 -16.86 -7.47 7.21
N ILE A 19 -16.09 -6.59 7.82
CA ILE A 19 -15.97 -6.49 9.29
C ILE A 19 -16.74 -5.25 9.73
N GLY A 20 -18.04 -5.40 9.99
CA GLY A 20 -18.90 -4.25 10.31
C GLY A 20 -19.04 -3.31 9.12
N HIS A 21 -18.59 -2.06 9.27
CA HIS A 21 -18.62 -1.08 8.19
C HIS A 21 -17.56 -1.38 7.12
N GLY A 22 -17.92 -1.27 5.84
CA GLY A 22 -17.05 -1.63 4.71
C GLY A 22 -15.71 -0.87 4.64
N VAL A 23 -15.60 0.27 5.32
CA VAL A 23 -14.36 1.06 5.43
C VAL A 23 -13.33 0.47 6.38
N ILE A 24 -13.75 -0.35 7.36
CA ILE A 24 -12.90 -0.80 8.46
C ILE A 24 -11.74 -1.63 7.94
N TYR A 25 -12.01 -2.67 7.15
CA TYR A 25 -10.96 -3.54 6.63
C TYR A 25 -9.97 -2.77 5.73
N PRO A 26 -10.40 -1.99 4.72
CA PRO A 26 -9.50 -1.21 3.90
C PRO A 26 -8.63 -0.21 4.67
N THR A 27 -9.18 0.45 5.70
CA THR A 27 -8.39 1.38 6.53
C THR A 27 -7.33 0.66 7.37
N LEU A 28 -7.64 -0.52 7.91
CA LEU A 28 -6.66 -1.32 8.62
C LEU A 28 -5.54 -1.81 7.68
N GLY A 29 -5.91 -2.27 6.48
CA GLY A 29 -4.95 -2.63 5.43
C GLY A 29 -4.07 -1.44 5.04
N LEU A 30 -4.65 -0.26 4.82
CA LEU A 30 -3.90 0.96 4.50
C LEU A 30 -2.79 1.26 5.53
N VAL A 31 -3.11 1.15 6.82
CA VAL A 31 -2.14 1.38 7.90
C VAL A 31 -1.06 0.29 7.92
N ASN A 32 -1.43 -0.97 7.67
CA ASN A 32 -0.49 -2.07 7.57
C ASN A 32 0.57 -1.81 6.48
N GLU A 33 0.12 -1.53 5.25
CA GLU A 33 1.02 -1.34 4.10
C GLU A 33 1.87 -0.06 4.24
N ALA A 34 1.31 1.01 4.81
CA ALA A 34 2.10 2.21 5.14
C ALA A 34 3.21 1.89 6.16
N GLY A 35 2.92 0.99 7.12
CA GLY A 35 3.90 0.46 8.06
C GLY A 35 4.99 -0.36 7.37
N GLU A 36 4.66 -1.13 6.33
CA GLU A 36 5.62 -1.89 5.53
C GLU A 36 6.59 -0.97 4.76
N VAL A 37 6.07 0.09 4.13
CA VAL A 37 6.89 1.15 3.49
C VAL A 37 7.86 1.74 4.50
N ALA A 38 7.37 2.18 5.66
CA ALA A 38 8.20 2.75 6.72
C ALA A 38 9.24 1.73 7.22
N GLY A 39 8.85 0.47 7.36
CA GLY A 39 9.71 -0.63 7.76
C GLY A 39 10.88 -0.86 6.78
N LYS A 40 10.61 -0.81 5.48
CA LYS A 40 11.65 -0.93 4.43
C LYS A 40 12.62 0.24 4.48
N ILE A 41 12.12 1.48 4.54
CA ILE A 41 12.98 2.67 4.66
C ILE A 41 13.83 2.63 5.93
N LYS A 42 13.24 2.27 7.08
CA LYS A 42 13.97 2.12 8.34
C LYS A 42 15.14 1.14 8.20
N LYS A 43 14.93 -0.02 7.56
CA LYS A 43 15.99 -1.02 7.33
C LYS A 43 17.09 -0.50 6.41
N VAL A 44 16.76 0.32 5.40
CA VAL A 44 17.76 0.95 4.53
C VAL A 44 18.72 1.84 5.32
N PHE A 45 18.17 2.70 6.18
CA PHE A 45 19.00 3.59 6.99
C PHE A 45 19.75 2.87 8.11
N ARG A 46 19.21 1.76 8.63
CA ARG A 46 19.86 0.97 9.68
C ARG A 46 20.97 0.04 9.16
N ASP A 47 20.72 -0.63 8.02
CA ASP A 47 21.51 -1.79 7.59
C ASP A 47 22.26 -1.53 6.26
N LYS A 48 21.92 -0.47 5.52
CA LYS A 48 22.43 -0.21 4.17
C LYS A 48 23.03 1.20 4.00
N ASP A 49 23.41 1.87 5.10
CA ASP A 49 24.00 3.22 5.09
C ASP A 49 23.16 4.26 4.31
N GLY A 50 21.84 4.10 4.30
CA GLY A 50 20.93 4.97 3.55
C GLY A 50 20.89 4.72 2.04
N ALA A 51 21.63 3.73 1.52
CA ALA A 51 21.68 3.41 0.11
C ALA A 51 20.45 2.60 -0.33
N ILE A 52 19.64 3.19 -1.22
CA ILE A 52 18.50 2.52 -1.84
C ILE A 52 18.99 1.77 -3.09
N SER A 53 19.23 0.47 -2.93
CA SER A 53 19.51 -0.44 -4.05
C SER A 53 18.28 -0.63 -4.95
N ASP A 54 18.49 -1.18 -6.16
CA ASP A 54 17.40 -1.51 -7.07
C ASP A 54 16.41 -2.52 -6.46
N ASP A 55 16.91 -3.55 -5.78
CA ASP A 55 16.04 -4.50 -5.05
C ASP A 55 15.19 -3.80 -3.99
N THR A 56 15.76 -2.81 -3.29
CA THR A 56 15.03 -2.02 -2.30
C THR A 56 13.96 -1.17 -2.97
N ARG A 57 14.28 -0.58 -4.12
CA ARG A 57 13.35 0.22 -4.91
C ARG A 57 12.18 -0.62 -5.41
N GLU A 58 12.43 -1.80 -5.95
CA GLU A 58 11.37 -2.70 -6.41
C GLU A 58 10.50 -3.18 -5.24
N ALA A 59 11.12 -3.52 -4.11
CA ALA A 59 10.39 -3.85 -2.90
C ALA A 59 9.53 -2.68 -2.40
N LEU A 60 10.02 -1.44 -2.45
CA LEU A 60 9.24 -0.25 -2.07
C LEU A 60 8.08 0.02 -3.03
N LYS A 61 8.26 -0.21 -4.34
CA LYS A 61 7.19 -0.05 -5.33
C LYS A 61 6.02 -0.99 -5.06
N ALA A 62 6.28 -2.23 -4.63
CA ALA A 62 5.24 -3.17 -4.25
C ALA A 62 4.37 -2.60 -3.11
N GLU A 63 4.99 -2.23 -1.98
CA GLU A 63 4.25 -1.70 -0.82
C GLU A 63 3.53 -0.38 -1.14
N LEU A 64 4.17 0.51 -1.89
CA LEU A 64 3.54 1.76 -2.32
C LEU A 64 2.35 1.51 -3.26
N GLY A 65 2.41 0.44 -4.05
CA GLY A 65 1.29 -0.03 -4.85
C GLY A 65 0.12 -0.49 -3.98
N ASP A 66 0.40 -1.24 -2.91
CA ASP A 66 -0.62 -1.72 -1.98
C ASP A 66 -1.21 -0.56 -1.15
N VAL A 67 -0.39 0.41 -0.72
CA VAL A 67 -0.87 1.67 -0.12
C VAL A 67 -1.82 2.41 -1.05
N LEU A 68 -1.45 2.58 -2.33
CA LEU A 68 -2.30 3.25 -3.32
C LEU A 68 -3.60 2.47 -3.55
N TRP A 69 -3.53 1.13 -3.56
CA TRP A 69 -4.68 0.27 -3.73
C TRP A 69 -5.67 0.43 -2.57
N TYR A 70 -5.21 0.32 -1.32
CA TYR A 70 -6.07 0.51 -0.15
C TYR A 70 -6.59 1.95 -0.03
N LEU A 71 -5.78 2.96 -0.35
CA LEU A 71 -6.24 4.35 -0.40
C LEU A 71 -7.41 4.51 -1.38
N SER A 72 -7.32 3.85 -2.55
CA SER A 72 -8.38 3.85 -3.56
C SER A 72 -9.65 3.12 -3.08
N GLN A 73 -9.51 2.09 -2.24
CA GLN A 73 -10.63 1.40 -1.59
C GLN A 73 -11.30 2.23 -0.49
N VAL A 74 -10.58 3.16 0.15
CA VAL A 74 -11.11 4.03 1.20
C VAL A 74 -11.78 5.28 0.61
N ALA A 75 -11.24 5.82 -0.47
CA ALA A 75 -11.67 7.09 -1.07
C ALA A 75 -12.96 6.97 -1.91
N THR A 76 -13.95 6.18 -1.49
CA THR A 76 -15.09 5.74 -2.32
C THR A 76 -16.29 6.64 -2.34
#